data_AF-A0A4U9VWG7-F1
#
_entry.id   AF-A0A4U9VWG7-F1
#
_cell.length_a   1.000
_cell.length_b   1.000
_cell.length_c   1.000
_cell.angle_alpha   90.00
_cell.angle_beta   90.00
_cell.angle_gamma   90.00
#
_symmetry.space_group_name_H-M   'P 1'
#
loop_
_entity.id
_entity.type
_entity.pdbx_description
1 polymer ?
#
loop_
_entity_poly.entity_id
_entity_poly.type
_entity_poly.pdbx_seq_one_letter_code
_entity_poly.pdbx_strand_id
1 'polypeptide(L)'
;MQLTLKARAEKEAAELQAAAIIELAEAARKKGLAEAETQRALNEAVNMLSSDQTSLKFKLALLQALPAIIEKSVEPMKAIDGIKILQVDGLNRSGGAAGATAASVGGGNLAEQAMSAALAYRTHAPVIDSLLQEIGISGGSLQALTAALPQAQPVAPLAEPDAVVVQEEIAEQKPESYAPSTEHSITTVSLS
;
A
#
# COMPACT_ATOMS: atom_id res chain seq x y z
N MET A 1 54.25 -62.78 37.25
CA MET A 1 52.88 -62.94 36.71
C MET A 1 51.91 -61.80 37.06
N GLN A 2 52.05 -61.07 38.18
CA GLN A 2 51.07 -60.02 38.53
C GLN A 2 51.13 -58.74 37.66
N LEU A 3 52.30 -58.39 37.12
CA LEU A 3 52.47 -57.18 36.29
C LEU A 3 51.73 -57.28 34.94
N THR A 4 51.70 -58.46 34.33
CA THR A 4 51.02 -58.70 33.04
C THR A 4 49.50 -58.68 33.17
N LEU A 5 48.96 -59.07 34.34
CA LEU A 5 47.53 -58.99 34.63
C LEU A 5 47.07 -57.54 34.80
N LYS A 6 47.87 -56.72 35.52
CA LYS A 6 47.60 -55.28 35.67
C LYS A 6 47.64 -54.54 34.34
N ALA A 7 48.67 -54.76 33.52
CA ALA A 7 48.76 -54.16 32.20
C ALA A 7 47.60 -54.57 31.27
N ARG A 8 47.12 -55.82 31.36
CA ARG A 8 45.96 -56.29 30.60
C ARG A 8 44.66 -55.65 31.07
N ALA A 9 44.46 -55.53 32.39
CA ALA A 9 43.31 -54.87 32.98
C ALA A 9 43.27 -53.36 32.66
N GLU A 10 44.41 -52.68 32.66
CA GLU A 10 44.51 -51.27 32.25
C GLU A 10 44.18 -51.07 30.76
N LYS A 11 44.65 -51.97 29.90
CA LYS A 11 44.33 -51.94 28.47
C LYS A 11 42.83 -52.16 28.23
N GLU A 12 42.23 -53.14 28.89
CA GLU A 12 40.80 -53.42 28.80
C GLU A 12 39.96 -52.26 29.34
N ALA A 13 40.37 -51.65 30.47
CA ALA A 13 39.72 -50.47 31.00
C ALA A 13 39.80 -49.27 30.04
N ALA A 14 40.94 -49.07 29.37
CA ALA A 14 41.10 -48.01 28.36
C ALA A 14 40.23 -48.26 27.11
N GLU A 15 40.14 -49.51 26.65
CA GLU A 15 39.27 -49.90 25.53
C GLU A 15 37.79 -49.69 25.87
N LEU A 16 37.34 -50.05 27.09
CA LEU A 16 35.99 -49.79 27.57
C LEU A 16 35.69 -48.29 27.70
N GLN A 17 36.64 -47.50 28.18
CA GLN A 17 36.49 -46.04 28.25
C GLN A 17 36.38 -45.41 26.86
N ALA A 18 37.20 -45.85 25.90
CA ALA A 18 37.13 -45.37 24.53
C ALA A 18 35.77 -45.71 23.89
N ALA A 19 35.27 -46.93 24.08
CA ALA A 19 33.94 -47.34 23.60
C ALA A 19 32.82 -46.50 24.22
N ALA A 20 32.87 -46.26 25.54
CA ALA A 20 31.89 -45.42 26.24
C ALA A 20 31.90 -43.96 25.73
N ILE A 21 33.07 -43.40 25.42
CA ILE A 21 33.18 -42.04 24.87
C ILE A 21 32.57 -41.97 23.46
N ILE A 22 32.80 -42.98 22.63
CA ILE A 22 32.23 -43.04 21.27
C ILE A 22 30.70 -43.15 21.36
N GLU A 23 30.19 -44.04 22.20
CA GLU A 23 28.74 -44.19 22.40
C GLU A 23 28.09 -42.90 22.92
N LEU A 24 28.72 -42.23 23.90
CA LEU A 24 28.25 -40.95 24.41
C LEU A 24 28.27 -39.88 23.30
N ALA A 25 29.34 -39.80 22.51
CA ALA A 25 29.44 -38.85 21.41
C ALA A 25 28.35 -39.09 20.35
N GLU A 26 28.06 -40.34 20.02
CA GLU A 26 26.96 -40.69 19.12
C GLU A 26 25.59 -40.35 19.70
N ALA A 27 25.36 -40.62 20.99
CA ALA A 27 24.13 -40.26 21.69
C ALA A 27 23.94 -38.74 21.72
N ALA A 28 25.00 -37.98 22.03
CA ALA A 28 25.00 -36.53 22.03
C ALA A 28 24.74 -35.96 20.62
N ARG A 29 25.33 -36.56 19.58
CA ARG A 29 25.08 -36.18 18.19
C ARG A 29 23.62 -36.40 17.80
N LYS A 30 23.07 -37.58 18.10
CA LYS A 30 21.66 -37.90 17.80
C LYS A 30 20.71 -36.96 18.55
N LYS A 31 20.97 -36.70 19.82
CA LYS A 31 20.21 -35.75 20.63
C LYS A 31 20.28 -34.33 20.07
N GLY A 32 21.48 -33.85 19.72
CA GLY A 32 21.67 -32.52 19.15
C GLY A 32 20.99 -32.35 17.79
N LEU A 33 20.96 -33.40 16.95
CA LEU A 33 20.22 -33.39 15.68
C LEU A 33 18.71 -33.31 15.92
N ALA A 34 18.17 -34.11 16.84
CA ALA A 34 16.76 -34.09 17.18
C ALA A 34 16.33 -32.74 17.78
N GLU A 35 17.15 -32.14 18.64
CA GLU A 35 16.91 -30.81 19.20
C GLU A 35 16.96 -29.72 18.12
N ALA A 36 17.93 -29.79 17.20
CA ALA A 36 18.02 -28.85 16.08
C ALA A 36 16.82 -28.96 15.13
N GLU A 37 16.35 -30.16 14.82
CA GLU A 37 15.13 -30.38 14.03
C GLU A 37 13.89 -29.86 14.74
N THR A 38 13.77 -30.13 16.04
CA THR A 38 12.66 -29.62 16.87
C THR A 38 12.65 -28.09 16.87
N GLN A 39 13.81 -27.46 17.05
CA GLN A 39 13.92 -26.01 17.05
C GLN A 39 13.62 -25.41 15.68
N ARG A 40 14.06 -26.06 14.59
CA ARG A 40 13.71 -25.66 13.22
C ARG A 40 12.21 -25.73 12.98
N ALA A 41 11.58 -26.84 13.33
CA ALA A 41 10.13 -27.02 13.19
C ALA A 41 9.34 -26.01 14.02
N LEU A 42 9.80 -25.70 15.24
CA LEU A 42 9.19 -24.67 16.09
C LEU A 42 9.32 -23.29 15.43
N ASN A 43 10.51 -22.93 14.96
CA ASN A 43 10.74 -21.63 14.31
C ASN A 43 9.90 -21.49 13.03
N GLU A 44 9.79 -22.56 12.24
CA GLU A 44 8.97 -22.58 11.03
C GLU A 44 7.48 -22.44 11.36
N ALA A 45 6.99 -23.20 12.35
CA ALA A 45 5.62 -23.08 12.85
C ALA A 45 5.32 -21.68 13.42
N VAL A 46 6.26 -21.09 14.17
CA VAL A 46 6.14 -19.74 14.71
C VAL A 46 6.13 -18.70 13.59
N ASN A 47 6.99 -18.81 12.59
CA ASN A 47 7.00 -17.86 11.47
C ASN A 47 5.72 -17.95 10.64
N MET A 48 5.23 -19.17 10.37
CA MET A 48 3.97 -19.39 9.66
C MET A 48 2.76 -18.88 10.45
N LEU A 49 2.70 -19.14 11.76
CA LEU A 49 1.60 -18.69 12.61
C LEU A 49 1.67 -17.18 12.89
N SER A 50 2.88 -16.63 13.00
CA SER A 50 3.14 -15.23 13.35
C SER A 50 2.72 -14.28 12.24
N SER A 51 2.99 -14.58 10.96
CA SER A 51 2.60 -13.69 9.86
C SER A 51 1.09 -13.47 9.83
N ASP A 52 0.33 -14.54 9.93
CA ASP A 52 -1.11 -14.52 9.76
C ASP A 52 -1.79 -13.91 10.99
N GLN A 53 -1.37 -14.29 12.19
CA GLN A 53 -1.91 -13.72 13.43
C GLN A 53 -1.51 -12.26 13.63
N THR A 54 -0.30 -11.87 13.25
CA THR A 54 0.13 -10.46 13.32
C THR A 54 -0.71 -9.62 12.37
N SER A 55 -0.98 -10.10 11.15
CA SER A 55 -1.85 -9.38 10.20
C SER A 55 -3.27 -9.18 10.73
N LEU A 56 -3.85 -10.19 11.38
CA LEU A 56 -5.17 -10.12 11.96
C LEU A 56 -5.20 -9.16 13.16
N LYS A 57 -4.24 -9.28 14.08
CA LYS A 57 -4.11 -8.37 15.24
C LYS A 57 -3.88 -6.94 14.80
N PHE A 58 -3.05 -6.73 13.77
CA PHE A 58 -2.81 -5.41 13.19
C PHE A 58 -4.09 -4.84 12.56
N LYS A 59 -4.80 -5.62 11.74
CA LYS A 59 -6.09 -5.19 11.16
C LYS A 59 -7.12 -4.85 12.25
N LEU A 60 -7.20 -5.66 13.30
CA LEU A 60 -8.14 -5.44 14.41
C LEU A 60 -7.76 -4.17 15.20
N ALA A 61 -6.48 -3.98 15.52
CA ALA A 61 -5.98 -2.79 16.19
C ALA A 61 -6.21 -1.52 15.33
N LEU A 62 -5.99 -1.61 14.01
CA LEU A 62 -6.29 -0.54 13.08
C LEU A 62 -7.80 -0.22 13.07
N LEU A 63 -8.65 -1.23 12.94
CA LEU A 63 -10.12 -1.05 12.98
C LEU A 63 -10.58 -0.42 14.30
N GLN A 64 -9.95 -0.74 15.42
CA GLN A 64 -10.23 -0.11 16.72
C GLN A 64 -9.76 1.34 16.80
N ALA A 65 -8.67 1.69 16.12
CA ALA A 65 -8.13 3.05 16.08
C ALA A 65 -8.83 3.96 15.05
N LEU A 66 -9.44 3.39 14.01
CA LEU A 66 -10.08 4.14 12.92
C LEU A 66 -11.14 5.15 13.38
N PRO A 67 -12.05 4.86 14.33
CA PRO A 67 -13.04 5.82 14.78
C PRO A 67 -12.41 7.12 15.32
N ALA A 68 -11.39 7.00 16.16
CA ALA A 68 -10.68 8.15 16.71
C ALA A 68 -9.95 8.95 15.62
N ILE A 69 -9.36 8.28 14.63
CA ILE A 69 -8.72 8.91 13.49
C ILE A 69 -9.76 9.69 12.67
N ILE A 70 -10.90 9.08 12.35
CA ILE A 70 -11.96 9.72 11.56
C ILE A 70 -12.54 10.93 12.30
N GLU A 71 -12.79 10.84 13.61
CA GLU A 71 -13.25 11.98 14.42
C GLU A 71 -12.26 13.16 14.33
N LYS A 72 -10.97 12.88 14.46
CA LYS A 72 -9.92 13.90 14.34
C LYS A 72 -9.72 14.42 12.92
N SER A 73 -9.91 13.57 11.91
CA SER A 73 -9.80 13.94 10.50
C SER A 73 -11.00 14.78 10.01
N VAL A 74 -12.19 14.60 10.59
CA VAL A 74 -13.41 15.35 10.22
C VAL A 74 -13.55 16.65 11.03
N GLU A 75 -12.85 16.77 12.17
CA GLU A 75 -12.78 18.01 12.98
C GLU A 75 -12.46 19.29 12.16
N PRO A 76 -11.42 19.33 11.29
CA PRO A 76 -11.15 20.51 10.45
C PRO A 76 -12.21 20.75 9.37
N MET A 77 -12.92 19.71 8.91
CA MET A 77 -13.97 19.87 7.89
C MET A 77 -15.21 20.53 8.49
N LYS A 78 -15.54 20.26 9.75
CA LYS A 78 -16.64 20.93 10.47
C LYS A 78 -16.40 22.42 10.67
N ALA A 79 -15.14 22.84 10.76
CA ALA A 79 -14.77 24.24 10.92
C ALA A 79 -14.90 25.06 9.62
N ILE A 80 -15.20 24.42 8.47
CA ILE A 80 -15.36 25.06 7.17
C ILE A 80 -16.85 25.07 6.81
N ASP A 81 -17.57 26.16 7.13
CA ASP A 81 -18.98 26.37 6.73
C ASP A 81 -19.15 26.71 5.23
N GLY A 82 -18.04 27.00 4.54
CA GLY A 82 -18.00 27.31 3.11
C GLY A 82 -16.75 28.11 2.75
N ILE A 83 -16.20 27.88 1.54
CA ILE A 83 -15.07 28.68 1.04
C ILE A 83 -15.62 30.05 0.62
N LYS A 84 -15.60 31.01 1.55
CA LYS A 84 -15.90 32.41 1.25
C LYS A 84 -14.67 33.04 0.62
N ILE A 85 -14.63 33.07 -0.72
CA ILE A 85 -13.57 33.75 -1.47
C ILE A 85 -13.70 35.25 -1.19
N LEU A 86 -12.93 35.73 -0.21
CA LEU A 86 -12.70 37.15 0.01
C LEU A 86 -11.63 37.55 -1.00
N GLN A 87 -12.07 38.13 -2.11
CA GLN A 87 -11.17 38.63 -3.14
C GLN A 87 -10.44 39.87 -2.60
N VAL A 88 -9.28 39.66 -1.98
CA VAL A 88 -8.40 40.72 -1.46
C VAL A 88 -7.46 41.25 -2.54
N ASP A 89 -7.99 41.54 -3.73
CA ASP A 89 -7.23 42.17 -4.82
C ASP A 89 -7.08 43.68 -4.62
N GLY A 90 -6.56 44.09 -3.46
CA GLY A 90 -6.38 45.52 -3.17
C GLY A 90 -5.61 45.89 -1.92
N LEU A 91 -5.44 44.98 -0.95
CA LEU A 91 -4.87 45.35 0.36
C LEU A 91 -3.35 45.15 0.48
N ASN A 92 -2.70 44.56 -0.52
CA ASN A 92 -1.23 44.39 -0.56
C ASN A 92 -0.54 45.35 -1.55
N ARG A 93 -1.08 46.57 -1.70
CA ARG A 93 -0.41 47.68 -2.42
C ARG A 93 -0.48 49.01 -1.66
N SER A 94 -0.60 49.01 -0.33
CA SER A 94 -0.52 50.24 0.47
C SER A 94 0.71 50.31 1.40
N GLY A 95 1.71 49.46 1.18
CA GLY A 95 2.95 49.40 1.97
C GLY A 95 4.19 49.78 1.17
N GLY A 96 4.16 50.87 0.40
CA GLY A 96 5.36 51.35 -0.29
C GLY A 96 5.07 52.48 -1.27
N ALA A 97 5.70 53.63 -1.01
CA ALA A 97 5.80 54.80 -1.88
C ALA A 97 4.51 55.60 -2.11
N ALA A 98 4.34 56.63 -1.27
CA ALA A 98 3.69 57.86 -1.69
C ALA A 98 4.40 58.40 -2.95
N GLY A 99 3.72 58.35 -4.09
CA GLY A 99 4.27 58.82 -5.36
C GLY A 99 3.28 58.63 -6.50
N ALA A 100 2.31 59.54 -6.57
CA ALA A 100 1.56 59.96 -7.76
C ALA A 100 1.23 58.90 -8.82
N THR A 101 -0.05 58.51 -8.89
CA THR A 101 -0.98 58.78 -10.02
C THR A 101 -2.10 57.75 -10.02
N ALA A 102 -3.32 58.25 -9.88
CA ALA A 102 -4.52 57.49 -10.20
C ALA A 102 -4.60 57.33 -11.72
N ALA A 103 -4.52 56.09 -12.22
CA ALA A 103 -4.97 55.75 -13.56
C ALA A 103 -5.26 54.25 -13.68
N SER A 104 -6.53 53.96 -13.97
CA SER A 104 -7.00 52.83 -14.78
C SER A 104 -6.78 51.40 -14.29
N VAL A 105 -7.91 50.79 -13.90
CA VAL A 105 -8.24 49.41 -14.31
C VAL A 105 -7.99 49.30 -15.82
N GLY A 106 -7.10 48.41 -16.25
CA GLY A 106 -6.74 48.29 -17.68
C GLY A 106 -5.70 47.21 -17.95
N GLY A 107 -6.16 45.97 -18.16
CA GLY A 107 -5.73 45.05 -19.23
C GLY A 107 -4.26 44.67 -19.48
N GLY A 108 -3.26 45.20 -18.77
CA GLY A 108 -1.84 45.03 -19.14
C GLY A 108 -1.02 44.14 -18.20
N ASN A 109 -1.59 43.67 -17.10
CA ASN A 109 -0.78 43.28 -15.94
C ASN A 109 -0.73 41.76 -15.67
N LEU A 110 -1.55 40.92 -16.31
CA LEU A 110 -1.50 39.47 -16.04
C LEU A 110 -0.27 38.81 -16.66
N ALA A 111 0.11 39.24 -17.87
CA ALA A 111 1.32 38.74 -18.52
C ALA A 111 2.58 39.18 -17.75
N GLU A 112 2.62 40.43 -17.30
CA GLU A 112 3.73 40.97 -16.51
C GLU A 112 3.77 40.36 -15.09
N GLN A 113 2.61 40.14 -14.46
CA GLN A 113 2.51 39.44 -13.18
C GLN A 113 2.94 37.97 -13.31
N ALA A 114 2.50 37.26 -14.36
CA ALA A 114 2.93 35.90 -14.63
C ALA A 114 4.43 35.83 -14.96
N MET A 115 4.97 36.81 -15.69
CA MET A 115 6.40 36.90 -16.00
C MET A 115 7.24 37.18 -14.74
N SER A 116 6.82 38.12 -13.89
CA SER A 116 7.48 38.40 -12.62
C SER A 116 7.43 37.22 -11.65
N ALA A 117 6.30 36.50 -11.60
CA ALA A 117 6.17 35.27 -10.81
C ALA A 117 7.03 34.13 -11.36
N ALA A 118 7.08 33.97 -12.69
CA ALA A 118 7.93 32.96 -13.34
C ALA A 118 9.43 33.25 -13.16
N LEU A 119 9.82 34.53 -13.16
CA LEU A 119 11.20 34.93 -12.90
C LEU A 119 11.61 34.64 -11.45
N ALA A 120 10.75 34.96 -10.48
CA ALA A 120 10.96 34.63 -9.07
C ALA A 120 11.00 33.11 -8.82
N TYR A 121 10.19 32.33 -9.54
CA TYR A 121 10.24 30.86 -9.49
C TYR A 121 11.61 30.34 -9.97
N ARG A 122 12.15 30.91 -11.04
CA ARG A 122 13.44 30.50 -11.61
C ARG A 122 14.64 30.88 -10.74
N THR A 123 14.58 31.99 -9.98
CA THR A 123 15.65 32.36 -9.04
C THR A 123 15.71 31.44 -7.82
N HIS A 124 14.60 30.77 -7.48
CA HIS A 124 14.50 29.85 -6.34
C HIS A 124 14.32 28.37 -6.76
N ALA A 125 14.44 28.08 -8.05
CA ALA A 125 14.26 26.74 -8.62
C ALA A 125 15.03 25.62 -7.90
N PRO A 126 16.34 25.71 -7.57
CA PRO A 126 17.05 24.57 -6.98
C PRO A 126 16.55 24.17 -5.58
N VAL A 127 15.95 25.10 -4.83
CA VAL A 127 15.37 24.83 -3.50
C VAL A 127 13.95 24.29 -3.63
N ILE A 128 13.18 24.85 -4.57
CA ILE A 128 11.82 24.38 -4.81
C ILE A 128 11.85 22.98 -5.45
N ASP A 129 12.76 22.72 -6.37
CA ASP A 129 12.95 21.42 -7.03
C ASP A 129 13.40 20.33 -6.05
N SER A 130 14.23 20.65 -5.04
CA SER A 130 14.61 19.67 -4.01
C SER A 130 13.42 19.29 -3.13
N LEU A 131 12.60 20.27 -2.72
CA LEU A 131 11.37 20.01 -1.95
C LEU A 131 10.35 19.22 -2.77
N LEU A 132 10.21 19.54 -4.06
CA LEU A 132 9.34 18.85 -4.99
C LEU A 132 9.80 17.40 -5.23
N GLN A 133 11.10 17.17 -5.34
CA GLN A 133 11.68 15.84 -5.47
C GLN A 133 11.52 15.01 -4.19
N GLU A 134 11.58 15.62 -3.00
CA GLU A 134 11.30 14.97 -1.71
C GLU A 134 9.84 14.53 -1.57
N ILE A 135 8.89 15.27 -2.16
CA ILE A 135 7.47 14.87 -2.23
C ILE A 135 7.14 14.00 -3.47
N GLY A 136 8.14 13.60 -4.24
CA GLY A 136 7.99 12.72 -5.41
C GLY A 136 7.43 13.39 -6.67
N ILE A 137 7.36 14.72 -6.72
CA ILE A 137 6.90 15.51 -7.87
C ILE A 137 8.14 16.09 -8.57
N SER A 138 8.61 15.45 -9.63
CA SER A 138 9.70 16.00 -10.43
C SER A 138 9.19 17.15 -11.30
N GLY A 139 9.94 18.25 -11.43
CA GLY A 139 9.54 19.48 -12.12
C GLY A 139 9.21 19.35 -13.62
N GLY A 140 9.19 18.15 -14.21
CA GLY A 140 8.59 17.85 -15.53
C GLY A 140 7.23 17.15 -15.46
N SER A 141 6.89 16.55 -14.32
CA SER A 141 5.60 15.90 -14.07
C SER A 141 4.46 16.91 -13.92
N LEU A 142 4.74 18.14 -13.47
CA LEU A 142 3.74 19.20 -13.37
C LEU A 142 3.31 19.70 -14.76
N GLN A 143 4.23 19.82 -15.71
CA GLN A 143 3.94 20.16 -17.10
C GLN A 143 3.21 19.02 -17.81
N ALA A 144 3.53 17.76 -17.49
CA ALA A 144 2.76 16.62 -17.95
C ALA A 144 1.34 16.60 -17.37
N LEU A 145 1.18 16.99 -16.10
CA LEU A 145 -0.12 17.09 -15.43
C LEU A 145 -0.94 18.26 -15.96
N THR A 146 -0.34 19.41 -16.26
CA THR A 146 -1.04 20.56 -16.87
C THR A 146 -1.33 20.37 -18.35
N ALA A 147 -0.52 19.60 -19.09
CA ALA A 147 -0.83 19.18 -20.45
C ALA A 147 -1.98 18.17 -20.51
N ALA A 148 -2.23 17.43 -19.42
CA ALA A 148 -3.37 16.53 -19.29
C ALA A 148 -4.69 17.25 -18.94
N LEU A 149 -4.67 18.56 -18.60
CA LEU A 149 -5.90 19.34 -18.51
C LEU A 149 -6.42 19.62 -19.93
N PRO A 150 -7.67 19.22 -20.26
CA PRO A 150 -8.27 19.62 -21.52
C PRO A 150 -8.40 21.15 -21.52
N GLN A 151 -7.71 21.79 -22.48
CA GLN A 151 -7.93 23.20 -22.81
C GLN A 151 -9.43 23.37 -23.02
N ALA A 152 -10.04 24.24 -22.21
CA ALA A 152 -11.48 24.45 -22.18
C ALA A 152 -12.01 24.72 -23.59
N GLN A 153 -12.60 23.70 -24.20
CA GLN A 153 -13.39 23.86 -25.41
C GLN A 153 -14.63 24.68 -25.03
N PRO A 154 -14.99 25.72 -25.78
CA PRO A 154 -16.21 26.46 -25.53
C PRO A 154 -17.40 25.50 -25.68
N VAL A 155 -18.14 25.28 -24.61
CA VAL A 155 -19.34 24.44 -24.59
C VAL A 155 -20.41 25.05 -25.50
N ALA A 156 -20.71 24.37 -26.61
CA ALA A 156 -21.86 24.66 -27.45
C ALA A 156 -23.15 24.36 -26.67
N PRO A 157 -24.22 25.17 -26.81
CA PRO A 157 -25.41 25.05 -25.98
C PRO A 157 -26.21 23.77 -26.31
N LEU A 158 -26.63 23.09 -25.26
CA LEU A 158 -27.41 21.84 -25.27
C LEU A 158 -28.80 22.09 -25.87
N ALA A 159 -29.14 21.35 -26.93
CA ALA A 159 -30.51 21.21 -27.43
C ALA A 159 -31.16 19.95 -26.83
N GLU A 160 -32.45 20.10 -26.50
CA GLU A 160 -33.31 19.22 -25.70
C GLU A 160 -33.60 17.83 -26.34
N PRO A 161 -34.10 16.85 -25.55
CA PRO A 161 -34.18 15.45 -25.95
C PRO A 161 -35.49 15.11 -26.68
N ASP A 162 -35.40 14.57 -27.89
CA ASP A 162 -36.54 13.99 -28.60
C ASP A 162 -36.62 12.46 -28.45
N ALA A 163 -37.85 12.04 -28.14
CA ALA A 163 -38.44 10.72 -27.98
C ALA A 163 -37.74 9.51 -28.63
N VAL A 164 -37.49 8.47 -27.82
CA VAL A 164 -37.32 7.09 -28.28
C VAL A 164 -38.70 6.52 -28.62
N VAL A 165 -39.00 6.39 -29.91
CA VAL A 165 -40.12 5.59 -30.43
C VAL A 165 -39.72 4.12 -30.37
N VAL A 166 -40.47 3.34 -29.58
CA VAL A 166 -40.42 1.87 -29.60
C VAL A 166 -41.22 1.41 -30.82
N GLN A 167 -40.56 0.76 -31.78
CA GLN A 167 -41.21 -0.08 -32.79
C GLN A 167 -40.70 -1.50 -32.65
N GLU A 168 -41.66 -2.38 -32.42
CA GLU A 168 -41.59 -3.81 -32.25
C GLU A 168 -41.55 -4.46 -33.64
N GLU A 169 -40.52 -5.26 -33.95
CA GLU A 169 -40.51 -6.15 -35.11
C GLU A 169 -40.01 -7.54 -34.68
N ILE A 170 -40.91 -8.50 -34.81
CA ILE A 170 -40.77 -9.92 -34.50
C ILE A 170 -40.15 -10.66 -35.70
N ALA A 171 -39.02 -11.33 -35.50
CA ALA A 171 -38.56 -12.41 -36.40
C ALA A 171 -37.54 -13.35 -35.70
N GLU A 172 -38.09 -14.41 -35.10
CA GLU A 172 -37.68 -15.82 -35.28
C GLU A 172 -36.19 -16.20 -35.33
N GLN A 173 -35.67 -16.80 -34.24
CA GLN A 173 -34.53 -17.73 -34.27
C GLN A 173 -34.52 -18.70 -33.07
N LYS A 174 -34.87 -19.96 -33.38
CA LYS A 174 -34.50 -21.28 -32.79
C LYS A 174 -34.00 -21.35 -31.32
N PRO A 175 -34.67 -22.10 -30.42
CA PRO A 175 -34.14 -22.37 -29.08
C PRO A 175 -33.14 -23.54 -29.09
N GLU A 176 -31.87 -23.27 -28.74
CA GLU A 176 -30.95 -24.31 -28.29
C GLU A 176 -31.30 -24.77 -26.87
N SER A 177 -31.24 -26.08 -26.70
CA SER A 177 -31.76 -26.86 -25.59
C SER A 177 -30.97 -26.68 -24.29
N TYR A 178 -31.67 -26.31 -23.23
CA TYR A 178 -31.26 -26.56 -21.84
C TYR A 178 -31.87 -27.89 -21.39
N ALA A 179 -31.04 -28.90 -21.13
CA ALA A 179 -31.44 -30.13 -20.44
C ALA A 179 -30.66 -30.23 -19.12
N PRO A 180 -31.34 -30.26 -17.95
CA PRO A 180 -30.73 -30.57 -16.68
C PRO A 180 -30.80 -32.08 -16.43
N SER A 181 -29.69 -32.75 -16.11
CA SER A 181 -29.62 -34.01 -15.33
C SER A 181 -28.22 -34.63 -15.36
N THR A 182 -27.52 -34.66 -14.23
CA THR A 182 -27.01 -35.91 -13.64
C THR A 182 -26.59 -35.65 -12.20
N GLU A 183 -27.47 -36.01 -11.27
CA GLU A 183 -27.14 -36.29 -9.87
C GLU A 183 -26.31 -37.57 -9.79
N HIS A 184 -25.23 -37.56 -9.00
CA HIS A 184 -24.52 -38.78 -8.66
C HIS A 184 -25.29 -39.54 -7.57
N SER A 185 -25.77 -40.72 -7.94
CA SER A 185 -26.30 -41.74 -7.04
C SER A 185 -25.26 -42.17 -5.99
N ILE A 186 -25.54 -41.91 -4.72
CA ILE A 186 -25.05 -42.73 -3.61
C ILE A 186 -26.25 -43.51 -3.09
N THR A 187 -26.39 -44.75 -3.56
CA THR A 187 -27.35 -45.70 -3.00
C THR A 187 -26.72 -46.38 -1.78
N THR A 188 -27.40 -46.23 -0.64
CA THR A 188 -27.25 -47.08 0.53
C THR A 188 -28.14 -48.31 0.35
N VAL A 189 -27.62 -49.52 0.56
CA VAL A 189 -28.42 -50.67 1.00
C VAL A 189 -27.63 -51.48 2.03
N SER A 190 -28.29 -51.65 3.16
CA SER A 190 -27.98 -52.36 4.39
C SER A 190 -28.01 -53.90 4.28
N LEU A 191 -27.16 -54.53 5.11
CA LEU A 191 -27.35 -55.75 5.92
C LEU A 191 -28.09 -56.97 5.33
N SER A 192 -27.37 -58.09 5.19
CA SER A 192 -27.61 -59.41 5.84
C SER A 192 -26.46 -60.35 5.53
#